data_AF-A0A9E7EHQ9-F1
#
_entry.id   AF-A0A9E7EHQ9-F1
#
_cell.length_a   1.000
_cell.length_b   1.000
_cell.length_c   1.000
_cell.angle_alpha   90.00
_cell.angle_beta   90.00
_cell.angle_gamma   90.00
#
_symmetry.space_group_name_H-M   'P 1'
#
loop_
_entity.id
_entity.type
_entity.pdbx_description
1 polymer ?
#
loop_
_entity_poly.entity_id
_entity_poly.type
_entity_poly.pdbx_seq_one_letter_code
_entity_poly.pdbx_strand_id
1 'polypeptide(L)'
;MDGFPVTIRLLDPPLHEFLPEGNIEDIVTELAAETGTSEDEVFSRIEKLSEVNPMLGFRGCSCNLHEPSGVKVLPEIMEFEHQVSLIRTVAQRVFTEMGTSISYKVGTMIEVPRAALVADEIAEQAEFFSFGTNDLTQMTFGYSRDDVGKFLPIYLSKGILQNDPFEVLDQKGVGQLIKIAAERGRRARPDLKVGICGEHGGEPSSVAFFAQAGLDYVSCSPFRVPIARLAAAQVVVVTIGMNPNAP
;
A
#
# COMPACT_ATOMS: atom_id res chain seq x y z
N MET A 1 12.88 -5.41 16.53
CA MET A 1 11.93 -4.52 17.21
C MET A 1 11.36 -5.26 18.42
N ASP A 2 12.21 -5.55 19.43
CA ASP A 2 11.81 -6.39 20.56
C ASP A 2 10.64 -5.76 21.33
N GLY A 3 9.55 -6.52 21.50
CA GLY A 3 8.30 -6.06 22.13
C GLY A 3 7.41 -5.13 21.30
N PHE A 4 7.77 -4.77 20.06
CA PHE A 4 6.98 -3.85 19.22
C PHE A 4 6.41 -4.55 17.97
N PRO A 5 5.22 -4.14 17.49
CA PRO A 5 4.63 -4.71 16.27
C PRO A 5 5.48 -4.37 15.04
N VAL A 6 5.56 -5.33 14.10
CA VAL A 6 6.24 -5.16 12.81
C VAL A 6 5.29 -5.63 11.71
N THR A 7 4.94 -4.71 10.81
CA THR A 7 4.14 -5.01 9.62
C THR A 7 5.09 -5.30 8.46
N ILE A 8 4.98 -6.50 7.87
CA ILE A 8 5.78 -6.93 6.72
C ILE A 8 4.87 -6.95 5.50
N ARG A 9 5.24 -6.20 4.46
CA ARG A 9 4.56 -6.24 3.15
C ARG A 9 5.12 -7.39 2.33
N LEU A 10 4.26 -8.15 1.67
CA LEU A 10 4.68 -9.14 0.67
C LEU A 10 5.29 -8.45 -0.56
N LEU A 11 5.80 -9.25 -1.50
CA LEU A 11 6.41 -8.73 -2.72
C LEU A 11 5.42 -7.84 -3.49
N ASP A 12 5.89 -6.66 -3.85
CA ASP A 12 5.10 -5.62 -4.49
C ASP A 12 5.58 -5.24 -5.90
N PRO A 13 6.89 -5.04 -6.18
CA PRO A 13 7.30 -4.58 -7.51
C PRO A 13 7.03 -5.64 -8.59
N PRO A 14 6.78 -5.21 -9.84
CA PRO A 14 6.72 -6.10 -10.99
C PRO A 14 8.06 -6.82 -11.21
N LEU A 15 8.01 -8.03 -11.76
CA LEU A 15 9.20 -8.89 -11.86
C LEU A 15 10.30 -8.32 -12.77
N HIS A 16 9.94 -7.46 -13.72
CA HIS A 16 10.90 -6.83 -14.61
C HIS A 16 11.82 -5.82 -13.88
N GLU A 17 11.47 -5.34 -12.68
CA GLU A 17 12.37 -4.49 -11.87
C GLU A 17 13.56 -5.26 -11.27
N PHE A 18 13.52 -6.60 -11.29
CA PHE A 18 14.64 -7.45 -10.85
C PHE A 18 15.60 -7.81 -11.98
N LEU A 19 15.32 -7.35 -13.21
CA LEU A 19 16.22 -7.56 -14.34
C LEU A 19 17.40 -6.57 -14.27
N PRO A 20 18.60 -6.98 -14.72
CA PRO A 20 19.73 -6.06 -14.87
C PRO A 20 19.37 -4.85 -15.76
N GLU A 21 19.94 -3.69 -15.44
CA GLU A 21 19.82 -2.50 -16.28
C GLU A 21 20.89 -2.51 -17.38
N GLY A 22 20.54 -2.06 -18.59
CA GLY A 22 21.49 -1.96 -19.69
C GLY A 22 20.88 -2.22 -21.06
N ASN A 23 21.74 -2.54 -22.03
CA ASN A 23 21.27 -2.98 -23.34
C ASN A 23 20.70 -4.39 -23.25
N ILE A 24 19.66 -4.66 -24.03
CA ILE A 24 18.98 -5.96 -24.00
C ILE A 24 19.93 -7.13 -24.29
N GLU A 25 20.91 -6.94 -25.17
CA GLU A 25 21.92 -7.95 -25.54
C GLU A 25 22.80 -8.32 -24.34
N ASP A 26 23.23 -7.32 -23.56
CA ASP A 26 24.05 -7.51 -22.37
C ASP A 26 23.24 -8.23 -21.28
N ILE A 27 21.99 -7.79 -21.06
CA ILE A 27 21.06 -8.37 -20.07
C ILE A 27 20.80 -9.85 -20.36
N VAL A 28 20.53 -10.18 -21.64
CA VAL A 28 20.25 -11.55 -22.06
C VAL A 28 21.48 -12.44 -21.86
N THR A 29 22.66 -11.95 -22.23
CA THR A 29 23.93 -12.69 -22.09
C THR A 29 24.24 -12.98 -20.62
N GLU A 30 24.09 -11.98 -19.75
CA GLU A 30 24.31 -12.10 -18.32
C GLU A 30 23.33 -13.10 -17.68
N LEU A 31 22.03 -12.93 -17.92
CA LEU A 31 21.01 -13.80 -17.35
C LEU A 31 21.13 -15.25 -17.85
N ALA A 32 21.42 -15.47 -19.13
CA ALA A 32 21.63 -16.81 -19.67
C ALA A 32 22.81 -17.53 -18.99
N ALA A 33 23.89 -16.79 -18.69
CA ALA A 33 25.05 -17.32 -17.98
C ALA A 33 24.74 -17.69 -16.51
N GLU A 34 23.91 -16.88 -15.82
CA GLU A 34 23.55 -17.12 -14.43
C GLU A 34 22.50 -18.22 -14.24
N THR A 35 21.49 -18.29 -15.11
CA THR A 35 20.38 -19.24 -14.97
C THR A 35 20.62 -20.56 -15.69
N GLY A 36 21.58 -20.61 -16.62
CA GLY A 36 21.84 -21.76 -17.48
C GLY A 36 20.75 -22.02 -18.53
N THR A 37 19.87 -21.04 -18.80
CA THR A 37 18.85 -21.10 -19.86
C THR A 37 19.37 -20.54 -21.19
N SER A 38 18.74 -20.87 -22.32
CA SER A 38 19.17 -20.31 -23.61
C SER A 38 18.84 -18.82 -23.73
N GLU A 39 19.64 -18.09 -24.51
CA GLU A 39 19.43 -16.65 -24.78
C GLU A 39 18.03 -16.38 -25.37
N ASP A 40 17.55 -17.23 -26.28
CA ASP A 40 16.20 -17.12 -26.86
C ASP A 40 15.09 -17.22 -25.79
N GLU A 41 15.26 -18.10 -24.81
CA GLU A 41 14.29 -18.29 -23.73
C GLU A 41 14.29 -17.10 -22.78
N VAL A 42 15.48 -16.59 -22.44
CA VAL A 42 15.65 -15.38 -21.62
C VAL A 42 15.00 -14.18 -22.31
N PHE A 43 15.29 -13.97 -23.60
CA PHE A 43 14.71 -12.89 -24.37
C PHE A 43 13.18 -12.96 -24.41
N SER A 44 12.62 -14.14 -24.70
CA SER A 44 11.17 -14.35 -24.70
C SER A 44 10.53 -14.05 -23.34
N ARG A 45 11.24 -14.34 -22.24
CA ARG A 45 10.75 -14.09 -20.88
C ARG A 45 10.81 -12.60 -20.54
N ILE A 46 11.88 -11.90 -20.91
CA ILE A 46 11.99 -10.44 -20.73
C ILE A 46 10.87 -9.74 -21.50
N GLU A 47 10.61 -10.13 -22.75
CA GLU A 47 9.53 -9.55 -23.55
C GLU A 47 8.15 -9.78 -22.90
N LYS A 48 7.88 -10.98 -22.36
CA LYS A 48 6.64 -11.28 -21.64
C LYS A 48 6.48 -10.52 -20.33
N LEU A 49 7.59 -10.18 -19.67
CA LEU A 49 7.58 -9.40 -18.44
C LEU A 49 7.51 -7.90 -18.70
N SER A 50 7.73 -7.45 -19.95
CA SER A 50 7.64 -6.03 -20.30
C SER A 50 6.19 -5.55 -20.29
N GLU A 51 5.96 -4.42 -19.63
CA GLU A 51 4.63 -3.84 -19.47
C GLU A 51 4.62 -2.37 -19.90
N VAL A 52 3.51 -1.93 -20.51
CA VAL A 52 3.36 -0.53 -20.96
C VAL A 52 3.25 0.42 -19.76
N ASN A 53 2.55 0.01 -18.71
CA ASN A 53 2.38 0.78 -17.47
C ASN A 53 2.66 -0.13 -16.27
N PRO A 54 3.93 -0.33 -15.87
CA PRO A 54 4.33 -1.19 -14.75
C PRO A 54 3.59 -0.91 -13.44
N MET A 55 3.23 0.35 -13.20
CA MET A 55 2.49 0.77 -12.01
C MET A 55 1.12 0.07 -11.88
N LEU A 56 0.49 -0.26 -13.00
CA LEU A 56 -0.83 -0.91 -13.08
C LEU A 56 -0.76 -2.35 -13.61
N GLY A 57 0.44 -2.92 -13.64
CA GLY A 57 0.71 -4.20 -14.27
C GLY A 57 0.69 -5.39 -13.32
N PHE A 58 1.44 -6.43 -13.68
CA PHE A 58 1.51 -7.71 -12.98
C PHE A 58 2.43 -7.64 -11.77
N ARG A 59 1.88 -7.07 -10.70
CA ARG A 59 2.60 -6.77 -9.46
C ARG A 59 1.74 -7.05 -8.21
N GLY A 60 2.30 -6.91 -7.02
CA GLY A 60 1.57 -7.04 -5.75
C GLY A 60 0.78 -8.36 -5.61
N CYS A 61 -0.49 -8.28 -5.20
CA CYS A 61 -1.28 -9.49 -4.99
C CYS A 61 -1.51 -10.30 -6.29
N SER A 62 -1.58 -9.62 -7.43
CA SER A 62 -1.82 -10.24 -8.74
C SER A 62 -0.67 -11.15 -9.16
N CYS A 63 0.58 -10.81 -8.82
CA CYS A 63 1.73 -11.67 -9.16
C CYS A 63 1.81 -12.94 -8.30
N ASN A 64 1.10 -12.97 -7.18
CA ASN A 64 1.08 -14.10 -6.25
C ASN A 64 -0.08 -15.08 -6.52
N LEU A 65 -0.87 -14.86 -7.58
CA LEU A 65 -1.94 -15.75 -8.03
C LEU A 65 -1.44 -16.62 -9.20
N HIS A 66 -1.45 -17.94 -9.01
CA HIS A 66 -1.23 -18.91 -10.09
C HIS A 66 -2.59 -19.44 -10.60
N GLU A 67 -2.93 -19.04 -11.83
CA GLU A 67 -4.12 -19.40 -12.64
C GLU A 67 -5.52 -18.94 -12.15
N PRO A 68 -6.34 -18.32 -13.03
CA PRO A 68 -7.68 -17.91 -12.69
C PRO A 68 -8.67 -19.11 -12.70
N SER A 69 -9.26 -19.42 -11.55
CA SER A 69 -10.47 -20.23 -11.51
C SER A 69 -11.66 -19.43 -12.08
N GLY A 70 -12.38 -19.99 -13.06
CA GLY A 70 -13.46 -19.34 -13.85
C GLY A 70 -14.75 -18.97 -13.10
N VAL A 71 -14.64 -18.41 -11.90
CA VAL A 71 -15.78 -17.91 -11.10
C VAL A 71 -15.92 -16.40 -11.34
N LYS A 72 -17.16 -15.90 -11.30
CA LYS A 72 -17.50 -14.49 -11.48
C LYS A 72 -17.29 -13.77 -10.14
N VAL A 73 -16.19 -13.03 -9.98
CA VAL A 73 -15.80 -12.53 -8.65
C VAL A 73 -15.22 -11.12 -8.67
N LEU A 74 -15.25 -10.46 -7.51
CA LEU A 74 -14.61 -9.18 -7.25
C LEU A 74 -13.11 -9.46 -7.01
N PRO A 75 -12.21 -9.02 -7.93
CA PRO A 75 -10.81 -9.47 -7.96
C PRO A 75 -10.08 -9.20 -6.64
N GLU A 76 -10.19 -7.99 -6.09
CA GLU A 76 -9.47 -7.58 -4.86
C GLU A 76 -9.81 -8.41 -3.62
N ILE A 77 -11.04 -8.92 -3.51
CA ILE A 77 -11.47 -9.72 -2.35
C ILE A 77 -10.92 -11.14 -2.48
N MET A 78 -11.03 -11.76 -3.66
CA MET A 78 -10.45 -13.08 -3.90
C MET A 78 -8.94 -13.08 -3.77
N GLU A 79 -8.30 -12.06 -4.33
CA GLU A 79 -6.88 -11.81 -4.25
C GLU A 79 -6.44 -11.86 -2.78
N PHE A 80 -7.09 -11.07 -1.95
CA PHE A 80 -6.79 -11.04 -0.53
C PHE A 80 -7.10 -12.38 0.17
N GLU A 81 -8.27 -12.98 -0.05
CA GLU A 81 -8.65 -14.27 0.55
C GLU A 81 -7.68 -15.40 0.19
N HIS A 82 -7.25 -15.46 -1.07
CA HIS A 82 -6.27 -16.44 -1.53
C HIS A 82 -4.94 -16.28 -0.79
N GLN A 83 -4.44 -15.03 -0.67
CA GLN A 83 -3.21 -14.78 0.06
C GLN A 83 -3.34 -15.09 1.55
N VAL A 84 -4.45 -14.71 2.19
CA VAL A 84 -4.72 -15.06 3.60
C VAL A 84 -4.68 -16.57 3.80
N SER A 85 -5.35 -17.33 2.93
CA SER A 85 -5.38 -18.79 2.99
C SER A 85 -3.97 -19.40 2.88
N LEU A 86 -3.17 -18.92 1.92
CA LEU A 86 -1.80 -19.37 1.73
C LEU A 86 -0.91 -19.04 2.94
N ILE A 87 -0.98 -17.80 3.44
CA ILE A 87 -0.23 -17.35 4.62
C ILE A 87 -0.57 -18.21 5.83
N ARG A 88 -1.87 -18.45 6.10
CA ARG A 88 -2.30 -19.28 7.22
C ARG A 88 -1.85 -20.73 7.09
N THR A 89 -1.90 -21.29 5.87
CA THR A 89 -1.42 -22.65 5.60
C THR A 89 0.07 -22.80 5.85
N VAL A 90 0.89 -21.87 5.32
CA VAL A 90 2.34 -21.90 5.48
C VAL A 90 2.73 -21.66 6.94
N ALA A 91 2.10 -20.69 7.62
CA ALA A 91 2.34 -20.43 9.03
C ALA A 91 2.06 -21.67 9.89
N GLN A 92 0.94 -22.36 9.65
CA GLN A 92 0.60 -23.58 10.38
C GLN A 92 1.62 -24.70 10.15
N ARG A 93 2.12 -24.85 8.92
CA ARG A 93 3.19 -25.82 8.61
C ARG A 93 4.46 -25.51 9.40
N VAL A 94 4.90 -24.25 9.38
CA VAL A 94 6.10 -23.81 10.13
C VAL A 94 5.92 -24.01 11.63
N PHE A 95 4.75 -23.70 12.19
CA PHE A 95 4.49 -23.92 13.62
C PHE A 95 4.54 -25.41 14.00
N THR A 96 4.05 -26.27 13.12
CA THR A 96 4.08 -27.72 13.31
C THR A 96 5.51 -28.24 13.27
N GLU A 97 6.30 -27.82 12.28
CA GLU A 97 7.71 -28.20 12.12
C GLU A 97 8.60 -27.73 13.28
N MET A 98 8.32 -26.52 13.80
CA MET A 98 9.12 -25.90 14.86
C MET A 98 8.64 -26.26 16.27
N GLY A 99 7.49 -26.93 16.41
CA GLY A 99 6.89 -27.28 17.71
C GLY A 99 6.50 -26.08 18.57
N THR A 100 6.29 -24.92 17.96
CA THR A 100 5.94 -23.66 18.64
C THR A 100 5.04 -22.79 17.76
N SER A 101 4.30 -21.87 18.37
CA SER A 101 3.41 -20.94 17.66
C SER A 101 3.58 -19.52 18.16
N ILE A 102 3.37 -18.55 17.28
CA ILE A 102 3.29 -17.14 17.64
C ILE A 102 1.96 -16.55 17.15
N SER A 103 1.48 -15.53 17.85
CA SER A 103 0.34 -14.74 17.36
C SER A 103 0.81 -13.81 16.24
N TYR A 104 0.02 -13.73 15.17
CA TYR A 104 0.22 -12.82 14.06
C TYR A 104 -1.15 -12.38 13.53
N LYS A 105 -1.15 -11.30 12.75
CA LYS A 105 -2.33 -10.78 12.06
C LYS A 105 -2.08 -10.74 10.57
N VAL A 106 -3.13 -10.92 9.78
CA VAL A 106 -3.09 -10.70 8.33
C VAL A 106 -4.04 -9.55 7.98
N GLY A 107 -3.53 -8.59 7.23
CA GLY A 107 -4.27 -7.41 6.81
C GLY A 107 -3.84 -7.00 5.42
N THR A 108 -4.41 -5.91 4.92
CA THR A 108 -4.20 -5.49 3.54
C THR A 108 -3.82 -4.02 3.43
N MET A 109 -3.17 -3.69 2.32
CA MET A 109 -2.95 -2.31 1.93
C MET A 109 -4.21 -1.77 1.25
N ILE A 110 -4.65 -0.56 1.63
CA ILE A 110 -5.74 0.15 0.95
C ILE A 110 -5.11 1.23 0.09
N GLU A 111 -4.84 0.89 -1.16
CA GLU A 111 -4.13 1.75 -2.12
C GLU A 111 -4.77 1.80 -3.51
N VAL A 112 -5.77 0.96 -3.75
CA VAL A 112 -6.61 1.02 -4.95
C VAL A 112 -7.94 1.70 -4.58
N PRO A 113 -8.44 2.67 -5.36
CA PRO A 113 -9.70 3.35 -5.06
C PRO A 113 -10.88 2.39 -4.88
N ARG A 114 -10.93 1.30 -5.66
CA ARG A 114 -11.97 0.28 -5.53
C ARG A 114 -11.93 -0.43 -4.18
N ALA A 115 -10.74 -0.76 -3.66
CA ALA A 115 -10.59 -1.34 -2.32
C ALA A 115 -11.16 -0.42 -1.23
N ALA A 116 -11.01 0.90 -1.37
CA ALA A 116 -11.64 1.85 -0.45
C ALA A 116 -13.17 1.84 -0.54
N LEU A 117 -13.72 1.67 -1.75
CA LEU A 117 -15.16 1.63 -2.00
C LEU A 117 -15.84 0.35 -1.50
N VAL A 118 -15.15 -0.80 -1.49
CA VAL A 118 -15.67 -2.09 -0.99
C VAL A 118 -15.01 -2.54 0.32
N ALA A 119 -14.53 -1.58 1.11
CA ALA A 119 -13.72 -1.85 2.30
C ALA A 119 -14.45 -2.65 3.40
N ASP A 120 -15.78 -2.63 3.45
CA ASP A 120 -16.56 -3.49 4.34
C ASP A 120 -16.39 -4.98 4.01
N GLU A 121 -16.46 -5.35 2.74
CA GLU A 121 -16.26 -6.74 2.31
C GLU A 121 -14.82 -7.21 2.58
N ILE A 122 -13.83 -6.35 2.31
CA ILE A 122 -12.41 -6.65 2.59
C ILE A 122 -12.16 -6.85 4.09
N ALA A 123 -12.82 -6.05 4.94
CA ALA A 123 -12.64 -6.10 6.40
C ALA A 123 -13.20 -7.38 7.05
N GLU A 124 -14.05 -8.14 6.36
CA GLU A 124 -14.49 -9.47 6.83
C GLU A 124 -13.28 -10.39 7.07
N GLN A 125 -12.27 -10.29 6.20
CA GLN A 125 -11.07 -11.13 6.24
C GLN A 125 -9.85 -10.39 6.82
N ALA A 126 -9.74 -9.08 6.60
CA ALA A 126 -8.57 -8.30 6.99
C ALA A 126 -8.63 -7.90 8.47
N GLU A 127 -7.56 -8.17 9.21
CA GLU A 127 -7.44 -7.82 10.64
C GLU A 127 -6.88 -6.40 10.85
N PHE A 128 -6.33 -5.80 9.80
CA PHE A 128 -5.91 -4.40 9.76
C PHE A 128 -5.88 -3.86 8.33
N PHE A 129 -6.01 -2.54 8.19
CA PHE A 129 -5.76 -1.77 6.99
C PHE A 129 -4.53 -0.89 7.15
N SER A 130 -3.70 -0.84 6.12
CA SER A 130 -2.64 0.16 5.98
C SER A 130 -2.90 0.93 4.71
N PHE A 131 -3.22 2.22 4.78
CA PHE A 131 -3.36 3.03 3.57
C PHE A 131 -2.01 3.21 2.89
N GLY A 132 -1.92 2.84 1.62
CA GLY A 132 -0.79 3.14 0.74
C GLY A 132 -1.10 4.41 -0.03
N THR A 133 -0.98 5.56 0.61
CA THR A 133 -1.48 6.82 0.01
C THR A 133 -0.71 7.26 -1.23
N ASN A 134 0.50 6.78 -1.43
CA ASN A 134 1.26 7.15 -2.62
C ASN A 134 0.53 6.62 -3.87
N ASP A 135 0.29 5.30 -3.92
CA ASP A 135 -0.45 4.66 -5.00
C ASP A 135 -1.94 5.07 -5.00
N LEU A 136 -2.55 5.26 -3.82
CA LEU A 136 -3.93 5.77 -3.75
C LEU A 136 -4.06 7.17 -4.37
N THR A 137 -3.10 8.07 -4.12
CA THR A 137 -3.04 9.39 -4.77
C THR A 137 -2.84 9.23 -6.27
N GLN A 138 -1.91 8.38 -6.72
CA GLN A 138 -1.68 8.12 -8.15
C GLN A 138 -2.97 7.71 -8.86
N MET A 139 -3.68 6.74 -8.28
CA MET A 139 -4.91 6.19 -8.85
C MET A 139 -6.09 7.14 -8.78
N THR A 140 -6.17 7.97 -7.73
CA THR A 140 -7.27 8.92 -7.56
C THR A 140 -7.11 10.14 -8.49
N PHE A 141 -5.89 10.65 -8.64
CA PHE A 141 -5.60 11.77 -9.54
C PHE A 141 -5.38 11.35 -11.00
N GLY A 142 -5.04 10.08 -11.23
CA GLY A 142 -4.54 9.62 -12.53
C GLY A 142 -3.12 10.14 -12.82
N TYR A 143 -2.29 10.29 -11.78
CA TYR A 143 -0.93 10.84 -11.90
C TYR A 143 0.10 9.71 -11.74
N SER A 144 0.99 9.58 -12.72
CA SER A 144 2.21 8.79 -12.58
C SER A 144 3.24 9.59 -11.79
N ARG A 145 3.78 9.03 -10.70
CA ARG A 145 4.81 9.70 -9.89
C ARG A 145 6.09 9.97 -10.68
N ASP A 146 6.41 9.10 -11.63
CA ASP A 146 7.61 9.23 -12.47
C ASP A 146 7.45 10.33 -13.53
N ASP A 147 6.20 10.66 -13.90
CA ASP A 147 5.90 11.63 -14.96
C ASP A 147 5.36 12.97 -14.47
N VAL A 148 4.87 13.05 -13.23
CA VAL A 148 4.15 14.23 -12.70
C VAL A 148 5.01 15.49 -12.69
N GLY A 149 6.33 15.34 -12.55
CA GLY A 149 7.30 16.45 -12.60
C GLY A 149 7.25 17.26 -13.90
N LYS A 150 6.72 16.71 -15.00
CA LYS A 150 6.59 17.39 -16.30
C LYS A 150 5.55 18.50 -16.29
N PHE A 151 4.53 18.42 -15.43
CA PHE A 151 3.41 19.39 -15.43
C PHE A 151 3.07 19.96 -14.05
N LEU A 152 3.44 19.30 -12.96
CA LEU A 152 3.09 19.72 -11.60
C LEU A 152 3.54 21.15 -11.26
N PRO A 153 4.77 21.61 -11.61
CA PRO A 153 5.17 23.00 -11.37
C PRO A 153 4.26 24.02 -12.08
N ILE A 154 3.70 23.66 -13.24
CA ILE A 154 2.75 24.51 -13.98
C ILE A 154 1.41 24.58 -13.22
N TYR A 155 0.96 23.46 -12.65
CA TYR A 155 -0.30 23.40 -11.90
C TYR A 155 -0.22 24.24 -10.62
N LEU A 156 0.90 24.15 -9.90
CA LEU A 156 1.15 24.94 -8.69
C LEU A 156 1.25 26.44 -9.00
N SER A 157 2.02 26.83 -10.03
CA SER A 157 2.18 28.24 -10.40
C SER A 157 0.89 28.89 -10.91
N LYS A 158 0.00 28.11 -11.53
CA LYS A 158 -1.34 28.56 -11.95
C LYS A 158 -2.40 28.48 -10.85
N GLY A 159 -2.06 27.98 -9.66
CA GLY A 159 -3.01 27.78 -8.56
C GLY A 159 -4.08 26.71 -8.82
N ILE A 160 -3.88 25.84 -9.82
CA ILE A 160 -4.76 24.70 -10.10
C ILE A 160 -4.68 23.71 -8.95
N LEU A 161 -3.46 23.47 -8.46
CA LEU A 161 -3.19 22.76 -7.22
C LEU A 161 -2.58 23.72 -6.22
N GLN A 162 -2.95 23.56 -4.95
CA GLN A 162 -2.39 24.37 -3.86
C GLN A 162 -1.08 23.78 -3.35
N ASN A 163 -0.98 22.45 -3.32
CA ASN A 163 0.17 21.70 -2.86
C ASN A 163 0.43 20.51 -3.80
N ASP A 164 1.64 19.95 -3.75
CA ASP A 164 1.92 18.65 -4.34
C ASP A 164 1.11 17.57 -3.61
N PRO A 165 0.19 16.84 -4.30
CA PRO A 165 -0.66 15.83 -3.67
C PRO A 165 0.10 14.57 -3.22
N PHE A 166 1.38 14.41 -3.57
CA PHE A 166 2.25 13.35 -3.08
C PHE A 166 3.03 13.72 -1.81
N GLU A 167 3.15 15.02 -1.53
CA GLU A 167 3.76 15.51 -0.29
C GLU A 167 2.71 15.80 0.78
N VAL A 168 1.61 16.46 0.38
CA VAL A 168 0.50 16.88 1.24
C VAL A 168 -0.77 16.17 0.79
N LEU A 169 -1.39 15.43 1.71
CA LEU A 169 -2.58 14.65 1.40
C LEU A 169 -3.70 15.54 0.84
N ASP A 170 -4.23 15.17 -0.32
CA ASP A 170 -5.47 15.74 -0.82
C ASP A 170 -6.66 15.27 0.03
N GLN A 171 -7.07 16.12 0.97
CA GLN A 171 -8.16 15.79 1.90
C GLN A 171 -9.55 15.74 1.24
N LYS A 172 -9.72 16.35 0.05
CA LYS A 172 -11.02 16.48 -0.62
C LYS A 172 -11.31 15.33 -1.58
N GLY A 173 -10.30 14.75 -2.22
CA GLY A 173 -10.43 13.54 -3.04
C GLY A 173 -9.92 12.32 -2.29
N VAL A 174 -8.60 12.16 -2.18
CA VAL A 174 -7.96 10.99 -1.56
C VAL A 174 -8.42 10.78 -0.12
N GLY A 175 -8.54 11.87 0.65
CA GLY A 175 -9.07 11.85 2.01
C GLY A 175 -10.49 11.32 2.13
N GLN A 176 -11.34 11.50 1.11
CA GLN A 176 -12.70 10.92 1.12
C GLN A 176 -12.65 9.41 0.99
N LEU A 177 -11.78 8.87 0.13
CA LEU A 177 -11.58 7.42 0.02
C LEU A 177 -11.08 6.83 1.34
N ILE A 178 -10.13 7.50 2.01
CA ILE A 178 -9.65 7.08 3.33
C ILE A 178 -10.78 7.03 4.36
N LYS A 179 -11.63 8.07 4.43
CA LYS A 179 -12.77 8.11 5.35
C LYS A 179 -13.77 7.00 5.07
N ILE A 180 -14.16 6.83 3.79
CA ILE A 180 -15.09 5.78 3.36
C ILE A 180 -14.54 4.41 3.78
N ALA A 181 -13.27 4.14 3.50
CA ALA A 181 -12.65 2.86 3.79
C ALA A 181 -12.56 2.57 5.29
N ALA A 182 -12.15 3.56 6.09
CA ALA A 182 -12.05 3.42 7.54
C ALA A 182 -13.44 3.21 8.18
N GLU A 183 -14.46 3.96 7.75
CA GLU A 183 -15.83 3.84 8.25
C GLU A 183 -16.45 2.48 7.88
N ARG A 184 -16.37 2.09 6.60
CA ARG A 184 -16.93 0.81 6.12
C ARG A 184 -16.19 -0.38 6.72
N GLY A 185 -14.87 -0.33 6.76
CA GLY A 185 -14.06 -1.39 7.35
C GLY A 185 -14.39 -1.60 8.83
N ARG A 186 -14.50 -0.52 9.62
CA ARG A 186 -14.88 -0.62 11.03
C ARG A 186 -16.34 -1.01 11.26
N ARG A 187 -17.23 -0.71 10.32
CA ARG A 187 -18.62 -1.19 10.36
C ARG A 187 -18.67 -2.72 10.24
N ALA A 188 -17.84 -3.30 9.38
CA ALA A 188 -17.75 -4.76 9.24
C ALA A 188 -16.93 -5.42 10.37
N ARG A 189 -15.85 -4.76 10.82
CA ARG A 189 -14.97 -5.24 11.90
C ARG A 189 -14.68 -4.10 12.90
N PRO A 190 -15.45 -4.00 14.01
CA PRO A 190 -15.33 -2.89 14.96
C PRO A 190 -13.94 -2.69 15.58
N ASP A 191 -13.14 -3.76 15.71
CA ASP A 191 -11.79 -3.74 16.26
C ASP A 191 -10.68 -3.62 15.20
N LEU A 192 -11.05 -3.38 13.92
CA LEU A 192 -10.13 -3.22 12.80
C LEU A 192 -9.11 -2.12 13.08
N LYS A 193 -7.83 -2.48 13.00
CA LYS A 193 -6.72 -1.52 13.08
C LYS A 193 -6.52 -0.84 11.76
N VAL A 194 -6.53 0.48 11.73
CA VAL A 194 -6.43 1.27 10.51
C VAL A 194 -5.28 2.24 10.68
N GLY A 195 -4.26 2.12 9.83
CA GLY A 195 -3.14 3.05 9.80
C GLY A 195 -2.79 3.45 8.39
N ILE A 196 -1.70 4.20 8.29
CA ILE A 196 -1.16 4.77 7.05
C ILE A 196 0.33 4.53 7.00
N CYS A 197 0.86 4.20 5.83
CA CYS A 197 2.28 4.16 5.53
C CYS A 197 2.62 5.02 4.32
N GLY A 198 3.74 5.73 4.39
CA GLY A 198 4.26 6.51 3.27
C GLY A 198 4.61 7.94 3.67
N GLU A 199 4.77 8.79 2.67
CA GLU A 199 5.30 10.15 2.85
C GLU A 199 4.34 11.05 3.64
N HIS A 200 3.04 10.92 3.37
CA HIS A 200 1.99 11.63 4.11
C HIS A 200 1.98 11.29 5.61
N GLY A 201 2.44 10.10 6.01
CA GLY A 201 2.51 9.68 7.41
C GLY A 201 3.47 10.51 8.27
N GLY A 202 4.33 11.33 7.63
CA GLY A 202 5.24 12.24 8.32
C GLY A 202 5.00 13.72 7.99
N GLU A 203 3.91 14.07 7.29
CA GLU A 203 3.57 15.45 6.93
C GLU A 203 2.54 16.00 7.94
N PRO A 204 2.83 17.11 8.65
CA PRO A 204 2.01 17.55 9.78
C PRO A 204 0.51 17.72 9.50
N SER A 205 0.12 18.31 8.36
CA SER A 205 -1.28 18.54 8.03
C SER A 205 -2.02 17.24 7.67
N SER A 206 -1.32 16.31 7.03
CA SER A 206 -1.79 14.97 6.72
C SER A 206 -1.95 14.12 7.98
N VAL A 207 -0.97 14.16 8.90
CA VAL A 207 -1.05 13.52 10.22
C VAL A 207 -2.25 14.06 11.00
N ALA A 208 -2.49 15.37 10.95
CA ALA A 208 -3.67 15.98 11.56
C ALA A 208 -4.97 15.44 10.98
N PHE A 209 -5.05 15.32 9.65
CA PHE A 209 -6.20 14.72 8.99
C PHE A 209 -6.40 13.26 9.42
N PHE A 210 -5.35 12.44 9.46
CA PHE A 210 -5.45 11.02 9.85
C PHE A 210 -5.94 10.85 11.30
N ALA A 211 -5.45 11.68 12.22
CA ALA A 211 -5.93 11.69 13.60
C ALA A 211 -7.43 12.06 13.67
N GLN A 212 -7.88 13.07 12.93
CA GLN A 212 -9.29 13.47 12.87
C GLN A 212 -10.18 12.44 12.18
N ALA A 213 -9.66 11.73 11.18
CA ALA A 213 -10.32 10.61 10.52
C ALA A 213 -10.32 9.34 11.39
N GLY A 214 -9.73 9.39 12.58
CA GLY A 214 -9.75 8.32 13.57
C GLY A 214 -8.86 7.14 13.21
N LEU A 215 -7.76 7.32 12.47
CA LEU A 215 -6.78 6.25 12.25
C LEU A 215 -6.05 5.93 13.57
N ASP A 216 -5.69 4.65 13.76
CA ASP A 216 -5.00 4.14 14.94
C ASP A 216 -3.52 4.55 14.98
N TYR A 217 -2.85 4.67 13.83
CA TYR A 217 -1.43 5.02 13.77
C TYR A 217 -1.02 5.65 12.42
N VAL A 218 0.13 6.33 12.44
CA VAL A 218 0.86 6.75 11.24
C VAL A 218 2.24 6.11 11.21
N SER A 219 2.71 5.73 10.03
CA SER A 219 4.04 5.15 9.79
C SER A 219 4.78 5.99 8.76
N CYS A 220 6.01 6.39 9.09
CA CYS A 220 6.85 7.27 8.27
C CYS A 220 8.33 6.89 8.39
N SER A 221 9.18 7.51 7.57
CA SER A 221 10.62 7.28 7.62
C SER A 221 11.22 7.64 8.99
N PRO A 222 12.32 6.99 9.41
CA PRO A 222 12.86 7.14 10.77
C PRO A 222 13.07 8.59 11.21
N PHE A 223 13.58 9.44 10.31
CA PHE A 223 13.85 10.85 10.60
C PHE A 223 12.59 11.72 10.73
N ARG A 224 11.44 11.27 10.20
CA ARG A 224 10.15 11.97 10.28
C ARG A 224 9.34 11.57 11.52
N VAL A 225 9.75 10.53 12.26
CA VAL A 225 9.06 10.08 13.48
C VAL A 225 8.88 11.21 14.51
N PRO A 226 9.89 12.04 14.84
CA PRO A 226 9.69 13.14 15.78
C PRO A 226 8.65 14.17 15.30
N ILE A 227 8.63 14.45 14.00
CA ILE A 227 7.68 15.38 13.36
C ILE A 227 6.26 14.82 13.44
N ALA A 228 6.07 13.55 13.07
CA ALA A 228 4.78 12.89 13.13
C ALA A 228 4.23 12.85 14.57
N ARG A 229 5.08 12.55 15.56
CA ARG A 229 4.71 12.57 16.99
C ARG A 229 4.26 13.96 17.45
N LEU A 230 5.00 15.00 17.06
CA LEU A 230 4.65 16.38 17.41
C LEU A 230 3.32 16.80 16.77
N ALA A 231 3.14 16.52 15.47
CA ALA A 231 1.92 16.84 14.74
C ALA A 231 0.69 16.13 15.33
N ALA A 232 0.80 14.83 15.64
CA ALA A 232 -0.27 14.08 16.28
C ALA A 232 -0.65 14.66 17.66
N ALA A 233 0.34 15.05 18.46
CA ALA A 233 0.10 15.65 19.78
C ALA A 233 -0.58 17.03 19.68
N GLN A 234 -0.16 17.88 18.72
CA GLN A 234 -0.74 19.20 18.51
C GLN A 234 -2.25 19.12 18.21
N VAL A 235 -2.67 18.12 17.43
CA VAL A 235 -4.07 17.91 17.07
C VAL A 235 -4.93 17.57 18.29
N VAL A 236 -4.43 16.71 19.16
CA VAL A 236 -5.10 16.33 20.41
C VAL A 236 -5.26 17.55 21.32
N VAL A 237 -4.20 18.34 21.49
CA VAL A 237 -4.22 19.56 22.31
C VAL A 237 -5.24 20.58 21.79
N VAL A 238 -5.28 20.80 20.48
CA VAL A 238 -6.26 21.72 19.85
C VAL A 238 -7.68 21.20 20.04
N THR A 239 -7.90 19.89 19.87
CA THR A 239 -9.23 19.27 20.02
C THR A 239 -9.74 19.37 21.45
N ILE A 240 -8.90 19.10 22.45
CA ILE A 240 -9.23 19.24 23.88
C ILE A 240 -9.45 20.72 24.24
N GLY A 241 -8.61 21.63 23.75
CA GLY A 241 -8.75 23.06 23.99
C GLY A 241 -10.04 23.66 23.41
N MET A 242 -10.59 23.07 22.35
CA MET A 242 -11.87 23.47 21.75
C MET A 242 -13.10 22.82 22.42
N ASN A 243 -12.92 21.77 23.22
CA ASN A 243 -14.00 21.13 23.98
C ASN A 243 -13.53 20.77 25.41
N PRO A 244 -13.64 21.70 26.38
CA PRO A 244 -13.18 21.48 27.75
C PRO A 244 -13.96 20.39 28.53
N ASN A 245 -14.97 19.79 27.91
CA ASN A 245 -15.78 18.70 28.46
C ASN A 245 -15.64 17.37 27.68
N ALA A 246 -14.65 17.25 26.79
CA ALA A 246 -14.32 15.95 26.21
C ALA A 246 -13.78 15.03 27.32
N PRO A 247 -14.30 13.78 27.46
CA PRO A 247 -13.94 12.88 28.56
C PRO A 247 -12.47 12.48 28.57
#